data_AF-A0A2D6LKX3-F1
#
_entry.id   AF-A0A2D6LKX3-F1
#
_cell.length_a   1.000
_cell.length_b   1.000
_cell.length_c   1.000
_cell.angle_alpha   90.00
_cell.angle_beta   90.00
_cell.angle_gamma   90.00
#
_symmetry.space_group_name_H-M   'P 1'
#
loop_
_entity.id
_entity.type
_entity.pdbx_description
1 polymer ?
#
loop_
_entity_poly.entity_id
_entity_poly.type
_entity_poly.pdbx_seq_one_letter_code
_entity_poly.pdbx_strand_id
1 'polypeptide(L)' 'MPGRGVGLATVQSIVETYGGRLWIESEDGPGTTVHITFDAHLVGQEQPASEPAEALSDDAR' A
#
# COMPACT_ATOMS: atom_id res chain seq x y z
N MET A 1 1.22 19.51 18.77
CA MET A 1 -0.11 19.68 18.15
C MET A 1 -0.75 18.31 18.03
N PRO A 2 -2.01 18.10 18.44
CA PRO A 2 -2.72 16.84 18.25
C PRO A 2 -3.02 16.61 16.75
N GLY A 3 -3.00 15.36 16.31
CA GLY A 3 -3.41 14.99 14.95
C GLY A 3 -4.90 15.25 14.73
N ARG A 4 -5.28 15.71 13.52
CA ARG A 4 -6.68 16.07 13.19
C ARG A 4 -7.59 14.87 12.85
N GLY A 5 -7.11 13.64 13.04
CA GLY A 5 -7.89 12.43 12.73
C GLY A 5 -8.04 12.10 11.23
N VAL A 6 -7.29 12.76 10.34
CA VAL A 6 -7.42 12.57 8.88
C VAL A 6 -6.85 11.25 8.35
N GLY A 7 -5.96 10.59 9.11
CA GLY A 7 -5.22 9.42 8.62
C GLY A 7 -6.12 8.25 8.21
N LEU A 8 -7.04 7.83 9.08
CA LEU A 8 -7.92 6.70 8.80
C LEU A 8 -8.97 7.02 7.74
N ALA A 9 -9.44 8.27 7.66
CA ALA A 9 -10.35 8.71 6.60
C ALA A 9 -9.68 8.59 5.21
N THR A 10 -8.42 9.04 5.11
CA THR A 10 -7.64 8.87 3.87
C THR A 10 -7.44 7.40 3.52
N VAL A 11 -7.07 6.57 4.50
CA VAL A 11 -6.89 5.13 4.29
C VAL A 11 -8.19 4.47 3.82
N GLN A 12 -9.32 4.82 4.44
CA GLN A 12 -10.64 4.31 4.04
C GLN A 12 -10.93 4.63 2.57
N SER A 13 -10.73 5.88 2.13
CA SER A 13 -10.95 6.27 0.73
C SER A 13 -10.07 5.49 -0.25
N ILE A 14 -8.81 5.22 0.10
CA ILE A 14 -7.91 4.40 -0.72
C ILE A 14 -8.45 2.97 -0.82
N VAL A 15 -8.79 2.37 0.32
CA VAL A 15 -9.28 0.98 0.38
C VAL A 15 -10.56 0.82 -0.45
N GLU A 16 -11.51 1.73 -0.32
CA GLU A 16 -12.76 1.74 -1.11
C GLU A 16 -12.49 1.89 -2.61
N THR A 17 -11.53 2.74 -2.99
CA THR A 17 -11.14 2.94 -4.41
C THR A 17 -10.64 1.66 -5.07
N TYR A 18 -9.95 0.80 -4.31
CA TYR A 18 -9.43 -0.49 -4.79
C TYR A 18 -10.36 -1.68 -4.49
N GLY A 19 -11.65 -1.42 -4.26
CA GLY A 19 -12.66 -2.46 -4.01
C GLY A 19 -12.43 -3.25 -2.71
N GLY A 20 -11.63 -2.70 -1.81
CA GLY A 20 -11.20 -3.32 -0.57
C GLY A 20 -12.17 -3.14 0.59
N ARG A 21 -11.77 -3.62 1.77
CA ARG A 21 -12.50 -3.43 3.04
C ARG A 21 -11.54 -3.06 4.16
N LEU A 22 -11.99 -2.18 5.04
CA LEU A 22 -11.29 -1.78 6.27
C LEU A 22 -12.22 -2.03 7.46
N TRP A 23 -11.71 -2.67 8.51
CA TRP A 23 -12.41 -2.82 9.78
C TRP A 23 -11.42 -2.78 10.95
N ILE A 24 -11.97 -2.56 12.15
CA ILE A 24 -11.19 -2.37 13.36
C ILE A 24 -11.64 -3.40 14.39
N GLU A 25 -10.68 -4.12 14.95
CA GLU A 25 -10.85 -4.97 16.11
C GLU A 25 -10.12 -4.29 17.27
N SER A 26 -10.88 -3.94 18.31
CA SER A 26 -10.34 -3.39 19.54
C SER A 26 -10.85 -4.26 20.69
N GLU A 27 -9.94 -4.74 21.52
CA GLU A 27 -10.28 -5.42 22.77
C GLU A 27 -10.26 -4.42 23.93
N ASP A 28 -10.83 -4.80 25.07
CA ASP A 28 -10.73 -4.04 26.32
C ASP A 28 -9.28 -4.12 26.84
N GLY A 29 -8.38 -3.36 26.21
CA GLY A 29 -6.95 -3.36 26.48
C GLY A 29 -6.23 -2.27 25.67
N PRO A 30 -4.94 -2.04 25.91
CA PRO A 30 -4.17 -1.00 25.23
C PRO A 30 -3.75 -1.47 23.83
N GLY A 31 -4.71 -1.58 22.92
CA GLY A 31 -4.42 -2.05 21.56
C GLY A 31 -5.62 -1.93 20.63
N THR A 32 -5.31 -1.70 19.36
CA THR A 32 -6.30 -1.68 18.27
C THR A 32 -5.65 -2.32 17.06
N THR A 33 -6.30 -3.33 16.50
CA THR A 33 -5.90 -3.98 15.25
C THR A 33 -6.76 -3.42 14.13
N VAL A 34 -6.13 -2.88 13.08
CA VAL A 34 -6.82 -2.41 11.87
C VAL A 34 -6.55 -3.41 10.78
N HIS A 35 -7.61 -4.00 10.24
CA HIS A 35 -7.55 -4.96 9.16
C HIS A 35 -7.93 -4.29 7.85
N ILE A 36 -7.17 -4.58 6.80
CA ILE A 36 -7.36 -4.02 5.46
C ILE A 36 -7.24 -5.14 4.43
N THR A 37 -8.13 -5.13 3.46
CA THR A 37 -8.11 -6.04 2.30
C THR A 37 -8.26 -5.24 1.03
N PHE A 38 -7.71 -5.76 -0.07
CA PHE A 38 -7.81 -5.18 -1.41
C PHE A 38 -8.27 -6.24 -2.41
N ASP A 39 -8.95 -5.82 -3.47
CA ASP A 39 -9.23 -6.71 -4.60
C ASP A 39 -7.96 -6.89 -5.44
N ALA A 40 -7.46 -8.13 -5.50
CA ALA A 40 -6.24 -8.46 -6.22
C ALA A 40 -6.32 -8.19 -7.73
N HIS A 41 -7.53 -8.11 -8.31
CA HIS A 41 -7.73 -7.75 -9.71
C HIS A 41 -7.63 -6.24 -9.97
N LEU A 42 -7.79 -5.41 -8.94
CA LEU A 42 -7.75 -3.95 -9.04
C LEU A 42 -6.39 -3.35 -8.63
N VAL A 43 -5.57 -4.11 -7.92
CA VAL A 43 -4.20 -3.73 -7.58
C VAL A 43 -3.27 -4.19 -8.70
N GLY A 44 -2.46 -3.27 -9.22
CA GLY A 44 -1.55 -3.53 -10.33
C GLY A 44 -0.65 -4.74 -10.06
N GLN A 45 -0.37 -5.52 -11.11
CA GLN A 45 0.63 -6.57 -11.03
C GLN A 45 1.99 -5.93 -10.79
N GLU A 46 2.70 -6.36 -9.75
CA GLU A 46 4.05 -5.91 -9.46
C GLU A 46 4.91 -6.21 -10.69
N GLN A 47 5.22 -5.17 -11.48
CA GLN A 47 6.13 -5.30 -12.62
C GLN A 47 7.49 -5.69 -12.01
N PRO A 48 8.02 -6.90 -12.27
CA PRO A 48 9.35 -7.24 -11.78
C PRO A 48 10.30 -6.17 -12.30
N ALA A 49 11.09 -5.59 -11.39
CA ALA A 49 12.04 -4.53 -11.71
C ALA A 49 12.83 -4.95 -12.95
N SER A 50 12.59 -4.25 -14.07
CA SER A 50 13.28 -4.49 -15.33
C SER A 50 14.78 -4.54 -15.06
N GLU A 51 15.44 -5.61 -15.51
CA GLU A 51 16.89 -5.80 -15.39
C GLU A 51 17.63 -4.50 -15.70
N PRO A 52 18.66 -4.11 -14.92
CA PRO A 52 19.40 -2.89 -15.20
C PRO A 52 19.92 -2.95 -16.63
N ALA A 53 19.50 -1.97 -17.43
CA ALA A 53 19.86 -1.81 -18.83
C ALA A 53 21.39 -1.92 -18.98
N GLU A 54 21.79 -2.96 -19.72
CA GLU A 54 23.02 -3.08 -20.50
C GLU A 54 24.22 -2.30 -19.95
N ALA A 55 25.11 -3.03 -19.26
CA ALA A 55 26.48 -2.60 -19.05
C ALA A 55 27.01 -2.02 -20.36
N LEU A 56 27.36 -0.74 -20.33
CA LEU A 56 27.98 -0.05 -21.45
C LEU A 56 29.13 -0.93 -21.97
N SER A 57 28.93 -1.48 -23.17
CA SER A 57 30.02 -1.90 -24.04
C SER A 57 30.82 -0.64 -24.36
N ASP A 58 31.74 -0.30 -23.46
CA ASP A 58 32.79 0.68 -23.73
C ASP A 58 33.71 0.04 -24.76
N ASP A 59 33.45 0.44 -26.01
CA ASP A 59 34.29 0.29 -27.19
C ASP A 59 35.64 0.96 -26.89
N ALA A 60 36.47 0.31 -26.07
CA ALA A 60 37.82 0.72 -25.75
C ALA A 60 38.72 0.37 -26.94
N ARG A 61 38.74 1.31 -27.89
CA ARG A 61 39.87 1.75 -28.72
C ARG A 61 41.19 0.97 -28.59
#